data_AF-A0A959GYU8-F1
#
_entry.id   AF-A0A959GYU8-F1
#
_cell.length_a   1.000
_cell.length_b   1.000
_cell.length_c   1.000
_cell.angle_alpha   90.00
_cell.angle_beta   90.00
_cell.angle_gamma   90.00
#
_symmetry.space_group_name_H-M   'P 1'
#
loop_
_entity.id
_entity.type
_entity.pdbx_description
1 polymer ?
#
loop_
_entity_poly.entity_id
_entity_poly.type
_entity_poly.pdbx_seq_one_letter_code
_entity_poly.pdbx_strand_id
1 'polypeptide(L)'
;FSKHELVMYVHKEWYSLHWKKEVLATSPKNRVVLDATLLNELVLRDIIGIQDVRTDTRISYVDGVKGLDGLRKTTNESDNRIGFMLYPVSFEDLMLIADAGESLP
;
A
#
# COMPACT_ATOMS: atom_id res chain seq x y z
N PHE A 1 6.05 8.83 8.57
CA PHE A 1 6.13 7.37 8.44
C PHE A 1 7.32 7.02 7.55
N SER A 2 7.84 5.81 7.66
CA SER A 2 9.07 5.33 7.00
C SER A 2 8.80 4.15 6.05
N LYS A 3 9.82 3.70 5.30
CA LYS A 3 9.71 2.49 4.47
C LYS A 3 9.26 1.29 5.33
N HIS A 4 8.33 0.48 4.83
CA HIS A 4 7.70 -0.63 5.56
C HIS A 4 6.74 -0.24 6.70
N GLU A 5 6.32 1.02 6.71
CA GLU A 5 5.21 1.52 7.51
C GLU A 5 4.08 1.99 6.60
N LEU A 6 2.86 1.54 6.88
CA LEU A 6 1.64 2.00 6.23
C LEU A 6 0.81 2.80 7.23
N VAL A 7 0.13 3.82 6.75
CA VAL A 7 -0.89 4.52 7.51
C VAL A 7 -2.25 4.01 7.04
N MET A 8 -3.07 3.57 7.99
CA MET A 8 -4.44 3.16 7.75
C MET A 8 -5.42 4.11 8.47
N TYR A 9 -6.50 4.45 7.79
CA TYR A 9 -7.61 5.22 8.34
C TYR A 9 -8.91 4.43 8.20
N VAL A 10 -9.56 4.16 9.33
CA VAL A 10 -10.83 3.41 9.37
C VAL A 10 -11.59 3.80 10.63
N HIS A 11 -12.93 3.85 10.54
CA HIS A 11 -13.80 4.25 11.67
C HIS A 11 -13.36 5.54 12.36
N LYS A 12 -12.91 6.51 11.55
CA LYS A 12 -12.45 7.83 11.98
C LYS A 12 -11.16 7.86 12.81
N GLU A 13 -10.47 6.74 12.91
CA GLU A 13 -9.24 6.57 13.67
C GLU A 13 -8.03 6.30 12.76
N TRP A 14 -6.85 6.73 13.20
CA TRP A 14 -5.59 6.52 12.51
C TRP A 14 -4.80 5.39 13.14
N TYR A 15 -4.23 4.53 12.29
CA TYR A 15 -3.38 3.42 12.68
C TYR A 15 -2.07 3.49 11.91
N SER A 16 -0.95 3.29 12.62
CA SER A 16 0.34 2.97 12.01
C SER A 16 0.49 1.46 11.98
N LEU A 17 0.73 0.92 10.79
CA LEU A 17 0.86 -0.50 10.54
C LEU A 17 2.30 -0.81 10.11
N HIS A 18 2.90 -1.79 10.77
CA HIS A 18 4.24 -2.26 10.43
C HIS A 18 4.17 -3.71 9.96
N TRP A 19 4.90 -4.01 8.88
CA TRP A 19 5.06 -5.39 8.46
C TRP A 19 5.83 -6.18 9.49
N LYS A 20 5.37 -7.41 9.72
CA LYS A 20 6.12 -8.39 10.52
C LYS A 20 7.44 -8.72 9.83
N LYS A 21 8.50 -8.94 10.62
CA LYS A 21 9.84 -9.23 10.08
C LYS A 21 9.85 -10.47 9.20
N GLU A 22 9.04 -11.47 9.55
CA GLU A 22 8.89 -12.71 8.80
C GLU A 22 8.31 -12.46 7.41
N VAL A 23 7.40 -11.50 7.27
CA VAL A 23 6.81 -11.10 5.97
C VAL A 23 7.86 -10.41 5.10
N LEU A 24 8.70 -9.55 5.69
CA LEU A 24 9.77 -8.88 4.94
C LEU A 24 10.89 -9.85 4.52
N ALA A 25 11.05 -10.95 5.25
CA ALA A 25 12.08 -11.96 4.98
C ALA A 25 11.70 -12.99 3.90
N THR A 26 10.46 -12.97 3.38
CA THR A 26 10.01 -13.94 2.37
C THR A 26 10.54 -13.66 0.97
N SER A 27 11.03 -12.45 0.69
CA SER A 27 11.59 -12.11 -0.63
C SER A 27 13.00 -12.68 -0.82
N PRO A 28 13.33 -13.15 -2.04
CA PRO A 28 14.69 -13.53 -2.39
C PRO A 28 15.69 -12.40 -2.11
N LYS A 29 16.90 -12.75 -1.68
CA LYS A 29 18.01 -11.78 -1.62
C LYS A 29 18.16 -11.17 -3.02
N ASN A 30 18.09 -9.83 -3.09
CA ASN A 30 18.17 -8.98 -4.31
C ASN A 30 16.85 -8.59 -4.97
N ARG A 31 15.69 -8.84 -4.36
CA ARG A 31 14.42 -8.28 -4.85
C ARG A 31 13.90 -7.20 -3.90
N VAL A 32 13.42 -6.09 -4.46
CA VAL A 32 12.80 -5.01 -3.67
C VAL A 32 11.46 -5.51 -3.13
N VAL A 33 11.28 -5.45 -1.82
CA VAL A 33 9.98 -5.67 -1.19
C VAL A 33 9.22 -4.35 -1.21
N LEU A 34 8.15 -4.29 -2.01
CA LEU A 34 7.28 -3.11 -2.08
C LEU A 34 6.09 -3.25 -1.13
N ASP A 35 5.84 -2.20 -0.35
CA ASP A 35 4.68 -2.14 0.53
C ASP A 35 3.37 -2.26 -0.25
N ALA A 36 3.34 -1.77 -1.50
CA ALA A 36 2.20 -1.90 -2.41
C ALA A 36 1.92 -3.35 -2.79
N THR A 37 2.98 -4.13 -3.09
CA THR A 37 2.84 -5.57 -3.38
C THR A 37 2.30 -6.31 -2.17
N LEU A 38 2.91 -6.10 -1.00
CA LEU A 38 2.48 -6.76 0.24
C LEU A 38 1.03 -6.40 0.61
N LEU A 39 0.64 -5.13 0.46
CA LEU A 39 -0.73 -4.68 0.70
C LEU A 39 -1.71 -5.37 -0.28
N ASN A 40 -1.39 -5.35 -1.58
CA ASN A 40 -2.25 -5.95 -2.60
C ASN A 40 -2.46 -7.45 -2.35
N GLU A 41 -1.39 -8.17 -2.05
CA GLU A 41 -1.43 -9.62 -1.90
C GLU A 41 -2.00 -10.06 -0.55
N LEU A 42 -1.40 -9.61 0.55
CA LEU A 42 -1.68 -10.17 1.87
C LEU A 42 -2.91 -9.56 2.53
N VAL A 43 -3.32 -8.36 2.10
CA VAL A 43 -4.44 -7.64 2.70
C VAL A 43 -5.59 -7.54 1.70
N LEU A 44 -5.38 -6.89 0.56
CA LEU A 44 -6.47 -6.63 -0.38
C LEU A 44 -6.99 -7.94 -0.97
N ARG A 45 -6.12 -8.82 -1.47
CA ARG A 45 -6.52 -10.11 -2.03
C ARG A 45 -6.91 -11.11 -0.95
N ASP A 46 -6.02 -11.42 -0.02
CA ASP A 46 -6.21 -12.56 0.89
C ASP A 46 -7.20 -12.28 2.04
N ILE A 47 -7.38 -11.01 2.45
CA ILE A 47 -8.31 -10.64 3.55
C ILE A 47 -9.58 -9.97 3.01
N ILE A 48 -9.46 -8.98 2.12
CA ILE A 48 -10.60 -8.19 1.63
C ILE A 48 -11.26 -8.80 0.38
N GLY A 49 -10.55 -9.68 -0.33
CA GLY A 49 -11.05 -10.34 -1.54
C GLY A 49 -11.04 -9.46 -2.79
N ILE A 50 -10.13 -8.49 -2.89
CA ILE A 50 -9.86 -7.67 -4.08
C ILE A 50 -8.78 -8.37 -4.89
N GLN A 51 -9.17 -9.01 -6.00
CA GLN A 51 -8.27 -9.85 -6.80
C GLN A 51 -7.30 -9.03 -7.66
N ASP A 52 -7.80 -7.94 -8.26
CA ASP A 52 -7.01 -7.04 -9.10
C ASP A 52 -7.44 -5.60 -8.86
N VAL A 53 -6.53 -4.81 -8.27
CA VAL A 53 -6.77 -3.40 -7.93
C VAL A 53 -6.99 -2.51 -9.16
N ARG A 54 -6.57 -2.93 -10.36
CA ARG A 54 -6.74 -2.17 -11.60
C ARG A 54 -8.15 -2.25 -12.16
N THR A 55 -8.89 -3.31 -11.83
CA THR A 55 -10.19 -3.62 -12.41
C THR A 55 -11.33 -3.67 -11.39
N ASP A 56 -11.02 -3.85 -10.10
CA ASP A 56 -12.01 -3.90 -9.02
C ASP A 56 -12.63 -2.51 -8.76
N THR A 57 -13.95 -2.41 -8.89
CA THR A 57 -14.71 -1.15 -8.77
C THR A 57 -14.77 -0.61 -7.34
N ARG A 58 -14.34 -1.39 -6.34
CA ARG A 58 -14.27 -0.95 -4.93
C ARG A 58 -13.01 -0.12 -4.65
N ILE A 59 -12.04 -0.09 -5.58
CA ILE A 59 -10.80 0.69 -5.42
C ILE A 59 -10.99 2.12 -5.91
N SER A 60 -10.46 3.06 -5.13
CA SER A 60 -10.38 4.47 -5.49
C SER A 60 -9.02 5.02 -5.09
N TYR A 61 -8.39 5.79 -5.96
CA TYR A 61 -7.09 6.41 -5.69
C TYR A 61 -7.26 7.85 -5.25
N VAL A 62 -6.51 8.24 -4.22
CA VAL A 62 -6.40 9.62 -3.76
C VAL A 62 -5.08 10.18 -4.26
N ASP A 63 -5.12 11.35 -4.90
CA ASP A 63 -3.93 12.06 -5.34
C ASP A 63 -2.96 12.30 -4.18
N GLY A 64 -1.71 11.88 -4.36
CA GLY A 64 -0.65 11.99 -3.35
C GLY A 64 -0.43 13.41 -2.85
N VAL A 65 -0.67 14.44 -3.68
CA VAL A 65 -0.54 15.86 -3.28
C VAL A 65 -1.52 16.23 -2.16
N LYS A 66 -2.65 15.52 -2.04
CA LYS A 66 -3.65 15.78 -1.00
C LYS A 66 -3.26 15.20 0.37
N GLY A 67 -2.27 14.33 0.42
CA GLY A 67 -1.73 13.77 1.66
C GLY A 67 -2.78 13.09 2.56
N LEU A 68 -2.50 13.07 3.87
CA LEU A 68 -3.37 12.45 4.88
C LEU A 68 -4.76 13.11 4.96
N ASP A 69 -4.86 14.42 4.75
CA ASP A 69 -6.14 15.12 4.80
C ASP A 69 -7.05 14.71 3.64
N GLY A 70 -6.51 14.60 2.44
CA GLY A 70 -7.22 14.08 1.28
C GLY A 70 -7.71 12.65 1.47
N LEU A 71 -6.86 11.78 2.04
CA LEU A 71 -7.23 10.40 2.34
C LEU A 71 -8.38 10.35 3.36
N ARG A 72 -8.25 11.10 4.46
CA ARG A 72 -9.28 11.23 5.50
C ARG A 72 -10.61 11.66 4.92
N LYS A 73 -10.61 12.75 4.14
CA LYS A 73 -11.82 13.32 3.55
C LYS A 73 -12.50 12.32 2.63
N THR A 74 -11.74 11.65 1.75
CA THR A 74 -12.27 10.66 0.81
C THR A 74 -12.81 9.43 1.51
N THR A 75 -12.10 8.94 2.54
CA THR A 75 -12.55 7.78 3.32
C THR A 75 -13.86 8.09 4.06
N ASN A 76 -13.99 9.30 4.61
CA ASN A 76 -15.20 9.75 5.31
C ASN A 76 -16.43 9.96 4.41
N GLU A 77 -16.33 9.80 3.09
CA GLU A 77 -17.49 9.84 2.19
C GLU A 77 -18.43 8.64 2.40
N SER A 78 -17.95 7.55 3.01
CA SER A 78 -18.78 6.39 3.39
C SER A 78 -18.16 5.65 4.56
N ASP A 79 -18.98 5.23 5.53
CA ASP A 79 -18.53 4.48 6.70
C ASP A 79 -17.95 3.08 6.37
N ASN A 80 -18.17 2.59 5.14
CA ASN A 80 -17.67 1.29 4.68
C ASN A 80 -16.32 1.38 3.94
N ARG A 81 -15.59 2.48 4.06
CA ARG A 81 -14.30 2.69 3.41
C ARG A 81 -13.14 2.57 4.39
N ILE A 82 -12.03 2.06 3.88
CA ILE A 82 -10.75 2.01 4.56
C ILE A 82 -9.74 2.76 3.68
N GLY A 83 -9.03 3.71 4.27
CA GLY A 83 -7.96 4.45 3.61
C GLY A 83 -6.61 3.82 3.92
N PHE A 84 -5.77 3.64 2.91
CA PHE A 84 -4.36 3.26 3.06
C PHE A 84 -3.46 4.31 2.42
N MET A 85 -2.37 4.66 3.09
CA MET A 85 -1.29 5.48 2.56
C MET A 85 0.04 4.76 2.77
N LEU A 86 0.83 4.71 1.71
CA LEU A 86 2.08 3.97 1.64
C LEU A 86 3.26 4.93 1.56
N TYR A 87 4.41 4.49 2.07
CA TYR A 87 5.64 5.27 1.94
C TYR A 87 6.06 5.32 0.47
N PRO A 88 6.45 6.50 -0.05
CA PRO A 88 6.85 6.60 -1.45
C PRO A 88 8.03 5.67 -1.75
N VAL A 89 7.95 4.99 -2.89
CA VAL A 89 9.04 4.13 -3.36
C VAL A 89 10.29 4.98 -3.56
N SER A 90 11.41 4.53 -3.02
CA SER A 90 12.67 5.28 -3.12
C SER A 90 13.22 5.23 -4.54
N PHE A 91 14.04 6.22 -4.92
CA PHE A 91 14.70 6.23 -6.23
C PHE A 91 15.60 5.00 -6.41
N GLU A 92 16.28 4.55 -5.36
CA GLU A 92 17.11 3.34 -5.38
C GLU A 92 16.27 2.08 -5.65
N ASP A 93 15.12 1.97 -4.99
CA ASP A 93 14.18 0.87 -5.24
C ASP A 93 13.67 0.89 -6.69
N LEU A 94 13.36 2.07 -7.24
CA LEU A 94 12.93 2.22 -8.63
C LEU A 94 14.02 1.75 -9.61
N MET A 95 15.28 2.11 -9.37
CA MET A 95 16.40 1.67 -10.19
C MET A 95 16.59 0.15 -10.14
N LEU A 96 16.54 -0.46 -8.96
CA LEU A 96 16.65 -1.91 -8.80
C LEU A 96 15.52 -2.67 -9.50
N ILE A 97 14.29 -2.16 -9.45
CA ILE A 97 13.14 -2.75 -10.15
C ILE A 97 13.33 -2.69 -11.67
N ALA A 98 13.78 -1.53 -12.18
CA ALA A 98 14.03 -1.34 -13.61
C ALA A 98 15.18 -2.24 -14.11
N ASP A 99 16.27 -2.34 -13.35
CA ASP A 99 17.41 -3.20 -13.68
C ASP A 99 17.04 -4.69 -13.67
N ALA A 100 16.06 -5.08 -12.83
CA ALA A 100 15.50 -6.42 -12.79
C ALA A 100 14.49 -6.72 -13.92
N GLY A 101 14.13 -5.72 -14.74
CA GLY A 101 13.11 -5.85 -15.78
C GLY A 101 11.69 -6.01 -15.23
N GLU A 102 11.46 -5.61 -13.98
CA GLU A 102 10.16 -5.70 -13.29
C GLU A 102 9.36 -4.39 -13.44
N SER A 103 8.05 -4.44 -13.17
CA SER A 103 7.19 -3.25 -13.14
C SER A 103 6.56 -3.06 -11.76
N LEU A 104 6.20 -1.81 -11.44
CA LEU A 104 5.43 -1.51 -10.24
C LEU A 104 4.03 -2.19 -10.29
N PRO A 105 3.52 -2.65 -9.14
CA PRO A 105 2.28 -3.42 -9.05
C PRO A 105 1.02 -2.62 -9.35
#